data_AF-A0A1I8NP26-F1
#
_entry.id   AF-A0A1I8NP26-F1
#
_cell.length_a   1.000
_cell.length_b   1.000
_cell.length_c   1.000
_cell.angle_alpha   90.00
_cell.angle_beta   90.00
_cell.angle_gamma   90.00
#
_symmetry.space_group_name_H-M   'P 1'
#
loop_
_entity.id
_entity.type
_entity.pdbx_description
1 polymer ?
#
loop_
_entity_poly.entity_id
_entity_poly.type
_entity_poly.pdbx_seq_one_letter_code
_entity_poly.pdbx_strand_id
1 'polypeptide(L)'
;MSVFVVLLLMVVTCLLGVVTGAPIELVSYIEDLNVSFENDKWICGGITCPSKTFGCRVQRLTDTKDDKMLHSIYICFDENKLNVKVEASITEMVKPRKIDINLESYVGAVSVFSSGYGLGGHENAKGTVSPGAWNELKETAKQNKNTVDESNAAFE
;
A
#
# COMPACT_ATOMS: atom_id res chain seq x y z
N MET A 1 16.92 2.26 -57.76
CA MET A 1 16.28 2.40 -56.43
C MET A 1 17.03 3.50 -55.69
N SER A 2 16.42 4.67 -55.55
CA SER A 2 17.10 5.90 -55.13
C SER A 2 17.59 5.78 -53.68
N VAL A 3 18.82 6.23 -53.41
CA VAL A 3 19.46 6.30 -52.08
C VAL A 3 18.55 6.95 -51.03
N PHE A 4 17.66 7.84 -51.48
CA PHE A 4 16.61 8.47 -50.67
C PHE A 4 15.61 7.48 -50.02
N VAL A 5 15.26 6.39 -50.69
CA VAL A 5 14.28 5.41 -50.17
C VAL A 5 14.88 4.59 -49.03
N VAL A 6 16.17 4.26 -49.14
CA VAL A 6 16.91 3.51 -48.10
C VAL A 6 17.09 4.35 -46.84
N LEU A 7 17.39 5.65 -47.02
CA LEU A 7 17.53 6.60 -45.91
C LEU A 7 16.21 6.82 -45.16
N LEU A 8 15.09 6.92 -45.89
CA LEU A 8 13.76 7.08 -45.28
C LEU A 8 13.33 5.84 -44.48
N LEU A 9 13.65 4.64 -44.98
CA LEU A 9 13.41 3.38 -44.25
C LEU A 9 14.24 3.27 -42.97
N MET A 10 15.52 3.67 -42.98
CA MET A 10 16.35 3.67 -41.77
C MET A 10 15.83 4.64 -40.69
N VAL A 11 15.37 5.83 -41.09
CA VAL A 11 14.83 6.83 -40.14
C VAL A 11 13.53 6.32 -39.50
N VAL A 12 12.66 5.66 -40.26
CA VAL A 12 11.43 5.06 -39.73
C VAL A 12 11.73 3.89 -38.78
N THR A 13 12.71 3.04 -39.08
CA THR A 13 13.11 1.96 -38.16
C THR A 13 13.81 2.48 -36.90
N CYS A 14 14.51 3.62 -36.96
CA CYS A 14 15.10 4.26 -35.77
C CYS A 14 14.03 4.93 -34.88
N LEU A 15 12.96 5.47 -35.46
CA LEU A 15 11.85 6.07 -34.71
C LEU A 15 10.91 5.01 -34.09
N LEU A 16 10.93 3.77 -34.60
CA LEU A 16 10.31 2.59 -34.00
C LEU A 16 11.24 1.90 -32.98
N GLY A 17 12.40 2.49 -32.69
CA GLY A 17 13.30 2.07 -31.63
C GLY A 17 12.58 2.17 -30.29
N VAL A 18 12.01 1.02 -29.91
CA VAL A 18 11.37 0.65 -28.65
C VAL A 18 11.65 1.65 -27.54
N VAL A 19 10.64 2.46 -27.21
CA VAL A 19 10.58 3.20 -25.95
C VAL A 19 10.33 2.15 -24.87
N THR A 20 11.35 1.39 -24.48
CA THR A 20 11.26 0.53 -23.30
C THR A 20 11.17 1.48 -22.11
N GLY A 21 9.96 1.66 -21.57
CA GLY A 21 9.77 2.27 -20.27
C GLY A 21 10.65 1.54 -19.26
N ALA A 22 11.36 2.28 -18.41
CA ALA A 22 12.01 1.62 -17.28
C ALA A 22 10.91 1.01 -16.40
N PRO A 23 11.03 -0.26 -15.99
CA PRO A 23 10.01 -0.91 -15.19
C PRO A 23 9.74 -0.06 -13.95
N ILE A 24 8.48 0.32 -13.75
CA ILE A 24 8.06 1.12 -12.60
C ILE A 24 8.15 0.21 -11.37
N GLU A 25 9.19 0.37 -10.56
CA GLU A 25 9.31 -0.36 -9.30
C GLU A 25 8.09 -0.07 -8.40
N LEU A 26 7.22 -1.07 -8.24
CA LEU A 26 6.00 -0.97 -7.46
C LEU A 26 6.27 -1.23 -5.97
N VAL A 27 5.78 -0.33 -5.12
CA VAL A 27 5.82 -0.43 -3.65
C VAL A 27 4.39 -0.53 -3.12
N SER A 28 4.16 -1.34 -2.07
CA SER A 28 2.92 -1.38 -1.29
C SER A 28 3.17 -0.84 0.13
N TYR A 29 2.28 0.06 0.56
CA TYR A 29 2.24 0.60 1.92
C TYR A 29 1.27 -0.18 2.85
N ILE A 30 0.81 -1.35 2.40
CA ILE A 30 0.07 -2.32 3.23
C ILE A 30 1.02 -3.46 3.64
N GLU A 31 1.90 -3.90 2.74
CA GLU A 31 2.87 -4.99 2.98
C GLU A 31 3.79 -4.71 4.19
N ASP A 32 4.14 -3.44 4.41
CA ASP A 32 5.04 -2.96 5.46
C ASP A 32 4.35 -2.70 6.82
N LEU A 33 3.05 -2.94 6.94
CA LEU A 33 2.33 -2.78 8.20
C LEU A 33 2.82 -3.76 9.27
N ASN A 34 3.32 -3.23 10.39
CA ASN A 34 3.71 -4.05 11.53
C ASN A 34 2.58 -4.14 12.56
N VAL A 35 1.63 -5.05 12.34
CA VAL A 35 0.50 -5.30 13.25
C VAL A 35 0.43 -6.77 13.64
N SER A 36 0.27 -7.05 14.93
CA SER A 36 0.08 -8.40 15.45
C SER A 36 -0.64 -8.39 16.81
N PHE A 37 -1.22 -9.53 17.16
CA PHE A 37 -1.79 -9.80 18.49
C PHE A 37 -1.31 -11.17 18.96
N GLU A 38 -0.43 -11.17 19.96
CA GLU A 38 0.16 -12.39 20.51
C GLU A 38 0.22 -12.28 22.03
N ASN A 39 -0.10 -13.36 22.75
CA ASN A 39 -0.06 -13.41 24.22
C ASN A 39 -0.79 -12.23 24.89
N ASP A 40 -2.02 -11.95 24.44
CA ASP A 40 -2.87 -10.84 24.91
C ASP A 40 -2.25 -9.44 24.78
N LYS A 41 -1.34 -9.27 23.81
CA LYS A 41 -0.62 -8.03 23.58
C LYS A 41 -0.66 -7.63 22.11
N TRP A 42 -1.02 -6.37 21.89
CA TRP A 42 -1.05 -5.76 20.56
C TRP A 42 0.28 -5.09 20.22
N ILE A 43 0.76 -5.34 19.01
CA ILE A 43 1.68 -4.48 18.26
C ILE A 43 0.83 -3.78 17.19
N CYS A 44 0.79 -2.45 17.18
CA CYS A 44 -0.04 -1.65 16.28
C CYS A 44 0.84 -0.71 15.47
N GLY A 45 1.17 -1.03 14.22
CA GLY A 45 2.10 -0.21 13.43
C GLY A 45 3.50 -0.06 14.05
N GLY A 46 3.98 -1.11 14.72
CA GLY A 46 5.27 -1.11 15.42
C GLY A 46 5.24 -0.55 16.84
N ILE A 47 4.15 0.11 17.28
CA ILE A 47 4.00 0.48 18.69
C ILE A 47 3.48 -0.68 19.52
N THR A 48 4.12 -0.91 20.67
CA THR A 48 3.56 -1.79 21.70
C THR A 48 2.41 -1.09 22.41
N CYS A 49 1.24 -1.71 22.41
CA CYS A 49 0.06 -1.23 23.13
C CYS A 49 0.11 -1.56 24.63
N PRO A 50 -0.54 -0.76 25.50
CA PRO A 50 -0.72 -1.08 26.92
C PRO A 50 -1.47 -2.40 27.14
N SER A 51 -1.35 -2.95 28.36
CA SER A 51 -2.19 -4.07 28.78
C SER A 51 -3.68 -3.72 28.73
N LYS A 52 -4.54 -4.73 28.52
CA LYS A 52 -6.01 -4.58 28.37
C LYS A 52 -6.45 -3.77 27.13
N THR A 53 -5.56 -3.60 26.15
CA THR A 53 -5.95 -3.08 24.84
C THR A 53 -6.88 -4.09 24.15
N PHE A 54 -8.06 -3.63 23.73
CA PHE A 54 -9.04 -4.45 23.04
C PHE A 54 -8.75 -4.55 21.54
N GLY A 55 -8.17 -3.50 20.94
CA GLY A 55 -7.83 -3.51 19.53
C GLY A 55 -6.87 -2.40 19.09
N CYS A 56 -6.58 -2.46 17.80
CA CYS A 56 -5.67 -1.58 17.07
C CYS A 56 -6.39 -1.00 15.84
N ARG A 57 -6.25 0.31 15.61
CA ARG A 57 -6.64 0.98 14.37
C ARG A 57 -5.40 1.53 13.68
N VAL A 58 -5.34 1.32 12.38
CA VAL A 58 -4.28 1.77 11.49
C VAL A 58 -4.88 2.73 10.48
N GLN A 59 -4.33 3.92 10.40
CA GLN A 59 -4.67 4.90 9.37
C GLN A 59 -3.40 5.33 8.66
N ARG A 60 -3.39 5.26 7.33
CA ARG A 60 -2.33 5.84 6.51
C ARG A 60 -2.95 6.62 5.37
N LEU A 61 -2.57 7.89 5.25
CA LEU A 61 -3.19 8.83 4.32
C LEU A 61 -2.11 9.71 3.69
N THR A 62 -2.17 9.91 2.37
CA THR A 62 -1.34 10.92 1.70
C THR A 62 -1.69 12.31 2.24
N ASP A 63 -0.67 13.15 2.45
CA ASP A 63 -0.87 14.54 2.84
C ASP A 63 -1.64 15.32 1.76
N THR A 64 -2.51 16.23 2.19
CA THR A 64 -3.39 16.98 1.27
C THR A 64 -2.70 18.16 0.58
N LYS A 65 -1.52 18.55 1.08
CA LYS A 65 -0.69 19.66 0.59
C LYS A 65 0.57 19.16 -0.12
N ASP A 66 1.09 17.99 0.25
CA ASP A 66 2.30 17.38 -0.33
C ASP A 66 2.09 15.89 -0.66
N ASP A 67 1.94 15.56 -1.93
CA ASP A 67 1.65 14.19 -2.39
C ASP A 67 2.79 13.19 -2.19
N LYS A 68 3.94 13.65 -1.68
CA LYS A 68 5.08 12.82 -1.28
C LYS A 68 5.05 12.45 0.19
N MET A 69 4.22 13.09 0.99
CA MET A 69 4.17 12.85 2.44
C MET A 69 3.06 11.86 2.79
N LEU A 70 3.38 10.94 3.69
CA LEU A 70 2.46 9.95 4.25
C LEU A 70 2.22 10.23 5.73
N HIS A 71 0.98 10.48 6.10
CA HIS A 71 0.53 10.48 7.49
C HIS A 71 0.24 9.06 7.91
N SER A 72 0.86 8.60 8.99
CA SER A 72 0.56 7.32 9.63
C SER A 72 0.06 7.58 11.05
N ILE A 73 -1.08 6.99 11.40
CA ILE A 73 -1.66 7.06 12.74
C ILE A 73 -1.98 5.63 13.19
N TYR A 74 -1.45 5.25 14.35
CA TYR A 74 -1.67 3.97 14.98
C TYR A 74 -2.31 4.19 16.34
N ILE A 75 -3.45 3.53 16.57
CA ILE A 75 -4.29 3.77 17.75
C ILE A 75 -4.55 2.45 18.44
N CYS A 76 -4.14 2.32 19.68
CA CYS A 76 -4.59 1.27 20.58
C CYS A 76 -5.87 1.75 21.28
N PHE A 77 -6.91 0.93 21.34
CA PHE A 77 -8.18 1.26 22.00
C PHE A 77 -8.68 0.17 22.94
N ASP A 78 -9.49 0.55 23.94
CA ASP A 78 -10.13 -0.37 24.89
C ASP A 78 -11.49 -0.90 24.38
N GLU A 79 -12.18 -1.71 25.20
CA GLU A 79 -13.48 -2.30 24.84
C GLU A 79 -14.57 -1.27 24.56
N ASN A 80 -14.45 -0.07 25.15
CA ASN A 80 -15.36 1.05 24.92
C ASN A 80 -14.95 1.87 23.68
N LYS A 81 -13.98 1.40 22.90
CA LYS A 81 -13.37 2.08 21.76
C LYS A 81 -12.72 3.41 22.13
N LEU A 82 -12.36 3.60 23.40
CA LEU A 82 -11.60 4.76 23.84
C LEU A 82 -10.12 4.57 23.51
N ASN A 83 -9.50 5.62 22.99
CA ASN A 83 -8.09 5.60 22.65
C ASN A 83 -7.27 5.53 23.93
N VAL A 84 -6.49 4.47 24.11
CA VAL A 84 -5.59 4.29 25.26
C VAL A 84 -4.14 4.66 24.91
N LYS A 85 -3.79 4.61 23.62
CA LYS A 85 -2.50 5.07 23.10
C LYS A 85 -2.65 5.47 21.64
N VAL A 86 -2.02 6.56 21.25
CA VAL A 86 -1.99 7.06 19.87
C VAL A 86 -0.55 7.40 19.52
N GLU A 87 -0.09 6.93 18.37
CA GLU A 87 1.17 7.35 17.75
C GLU A 87 0.84 7.91 16.37
N ALA A 88 1.40 9.07 16.05
CA ALA A 88 1.23 9.70 14.74
C ALA A 88 2.59 10.15 14.21
N SER A 89 2.83 9.90 12.93
CA SER A 89 4.06 10.28 12.25
C SER A 89 3.77 10.75 10.83
N ILE A 90 4.64 11.62 10.32
CA ILE A 90 4.65 12.02 8.91
C ILE A 90 6.00 11.61 8.35
N THR A 91 5.99 10.90 7.22
CA THR A 91 7.19 10.39 6.56
C THR A 91 7.14 10.65 5.07
N GLU A 92 8.28 10.92 4.45
CA GLU A 92 8.38 10.98 2.99
C GLU A 92 8.26 9.58 2.39
N MET A 93 7.45 9.46 1.34
CA MET A 93 7.22 8.22 0.60
C MET A 93 8.39 7.91 -0.32
N VAL A 94 8.90 6.68 -0.25
CA VAL A 94 9.96 6.19 -1.14
C VAL A 94 9.51 6.28 -2.61
N LYS A 95 8.25 5.95 -2.87
CA LYS A 95 7.59 6.12 -4.16
C LYS A 95 6.23 6.80 -3.92
N PRO A 96 6.07 8.08 -4.30
CA PRO A 96 4.82 8.80 -4.10
C PRO A 96 3.63 8.10 -4.75
N ARG A 97 2.58 7.93 -3.95
CA ARG A 97 1.31 7.32 -4.34
C ARG A 97 0.20 7.96 -3.53
N LYS A 98 -1.02 7.94 -4.05
CA LYS A 98 -2.21 8.25 -3.26
C LYS A 98 -2.52 7.05 -2.37
N ILE A 99 -2.50 7.24 -1.06
CA ILE A 99 -2.72 6.22 -0.04
C ILE A 99 -3.98 6.56 0.74
N ASP A 100 -4.90 5.59 0.83
CA ASP A 100 -6.12 5.66 1.65
C ASP A 100 -6.33 4.32 2.39
N ILE A 101 -5.63 4.16 3.52
CA ILE A 101 -5.67 2.95 4.35
C ILE A 101 -6.33 3.30 5.67
N ASN A 102 -7.41 2.59 6.01
CA ASN A 102 -8.10 2.69 7.29
C ASN A 102 -8.60 1.31 7.72
N LEU A 103 -7.83 0.67 8.60
CA LEU A 103 -8.05 -0.69 9.03
C LEU A 103 -8.22 -0.75 10.55
N GLU A 104 -9.09 -1.63 11.00
CA GLU A 104 -9.30 -1.89 12.42
C GLU A 104 -9.17 -3.39 12.71
N SER A 105 -8.60 -3.72 13.86
CA SER A 105 -8.51 -5.10 14.36
C SER A 105 -8.76 -5.10 15.86
N TYR A 106 -9.49 -6.10 16.35
CA TYR A 106 -9.82 -6.22 17.76
C TYR A 106 -10.07 -7.69 18.14
N VAL A 107 -10.05 -7.98 19.43
CA VAL A 107 -10.29 -9.34 19.95
C VAL A 107 -11.68 -9.82 19.53
N GLY A 108 -11.75 -10.99 18.88
CA GLY A 108 -13.00 -11.56 18.34
C GLY A 108 -13.49 -10.94 17.03
N ALA A 109 -12.72 -10.06 16.40
CA ALA A 109 -13.07 -9.51 15.09
C ALA A 109 -13.16 -10.60 14.01
N VAL A 110 -14.13 -10.43 13.11
CA VAL A 110 -14.22 -11.19 11.85
C VAL A 110 -13.60 -10.36 10.73
N SER A 111 -12.83 -11.00 9.85
CA SER A 111 -12.22 -10.34 8.70
C SER A 111 -13.28 -9.95 7.67
N VAL A 112 -13.50 -8.64 7.52
CA VAL A 112 -14.33 -8.03 6.49
C VAL A 112 -13.59 -6.78 6.03
N PHE A 113 -12.68 -6.96 5.07
CA PHE A 113 -11.87 -5.89 4.52
C PHE A 113 -11.89 -5.90 3.00
N SER A 114 -11.55 -4.76 2.42
CA SER A 114 -11.23 -4.59 1.01
C SER A 114 -9.84 -3.99 0.90
N SER A 115 -9.11 -4.35 -0.15
CA SER A 115 -7.85 -3.70 -0.51
C SER A 115 -7.74 -3.61 -2.02
N GLY A 116 -6.99 -2.63 -2.51
CA GLY A 116 -6.81 -2.42 -3.93
C GLY A 116 -5.52 -1.68 -4.25
N TYR A 117 -4.96 -2.02 -5.40
CA TYR A 117 -3.79 -1.38 -5.98
C TYR A 117 -4.16 -0.92 -7.39
N GLY A 118 -4.06 0.37 -7.67
CA GLY A 118 -4.50 0.99 -8.91
C GLY A 118 -3.36 1.48 -9.78
N LEU A 119 -3.56 1.41 -11.10
CA LEU A 119 -2.64 1.94 -12.13
C LEU A 119 -2.39 3.45 -12.02
N GLY A 120 -3.38 4.21 -11.57
CA GLY A 120 -3.27 5.66 -11.33
C GLY A 120 -2.50 6.05 -10.07
N GLY A 121 -1.60 5.19 -9.58
CA GLY A 121 -0.80 5.46 -8.39
C GLY A 121 -1.59 5.45 -7.08
N HIS A 122 -2.74 4.77 -7.02
CA HIS A 122 -3.57 4.69 -5.81
C HIS A 122 -3.39 3.34 -5.12
N GLU A 123 -3.34 3.33 -3.80
CA GLU A 123 -3.41 2.13 -2.97
C GLU A 123 -4.36 2.39 -1.80
N ASN A 124 -5.25 1.44 -1.52
CA ASN A 124 -6.24 1.60 -0.47
C ASN A 124 -6.52 0.29 0.25
N ALA A 125 -6.94 0.40 1.51
CA ALA A 125 -7.51 -0.71 2.25
C ALA A 125 -8.48 -0.20 3.31
N LYS A 126 -9.66 -0.82 3.40
CA LYS A 126 -10.69 -0.43 4.36
C LYS A 126 -11.39 -1.64 4.96
N GLY A 127 -11.65 -1.57 6.26
CA GLY A 127 -12.51 -2.53 6.96
C GLY A 127 -11.89 -3.09 8.22
N THR A 128 -12.36 -4.27 8.60
CA THR A 128 -11.94 -4.99 9.80
C THR A 128 -11.10 -6.19 9.43
N VAL A 129 -9.96 -6.35 10.09
CA VAL A 129 -9.04 -7.48 9.93
C VAL A 129 -9.03 -8.23 11.25
N SER A 130 -9.34 -9.53 11.24
CA SER A 130 -9.18 -10.33 12.45
C SER A 130 -7.70 -10.40 12.86
N PRO A 131 -7.37 -10.59 14.15
CA PRO A 131 -5.98 -10.59 14.58
C PRO A 131 -5.10 -11.64 13.86
N GLY A 132 -5.69 -12.75 13.40
CA GLY A 132 -4.99 -13.80 12.65
C GLY A 132 -4.89 -13.57 11.13
N ALA A 133 -5.58 -12.57 10.57
CA ALA A 133 -5.69 -12.36 9.12
C ALA A 133 -4.80 -11.22 8.58
N TRP A 134 -3.92 -10.64 9.41
CA TRP A 134 -3.00 -9.60 8.96
C TRP A 134 -2.06 -10.06 7.84
N ASN A 135 -1.59 -11.31 7.91
CA ASN A 135 -0.76 -11.88 6.84
C ASN A 135 -1.56 -12.08 5.54
N GLU A 136 -2.84 -12.47 5.64
CA GLU A 136 -3.73 -12.61 4.48
C GLU A 136 -3.94 -11.25 3.78
N LEU A 137 -4.16 -10.18 4.55
CA LEU A 137 -4.25 -8.82 4.01
C LEU A 137 -2.97 -8.43 3.25
N LYS A 138 -1.79 -8.70 3.82
CA LYS A 138 -0.49 -8.40 3.19
C LYS A 138 -0.30 -9.17 1.89
N GLU A 139 -0.62 -10.46 1.89
CA GLU A 139 -0.56 -11.28 0.67
C GLU A 139 -1.56 -10.78 -0.38
N THR A 140 -2.77 -10.36 0.02
CA THR A 140 -3.74 -9.75 -0.90
C THR A 140 -3.21 -8.45 -1.50
N ALA A 141 -2.59 -7.58 -0.69
CA ALA A 141 -1.98 -6.35 -1.18
C ALA A 141 -0.85 -6.62 -2.17
N LYS A 142 0.00 -7.61 -1.86
CA LYS A 142 1.07 -8.08 -2.75
C LYS A 142 0.52 -8.62 -4.08
N GLN A 143 -0.54 -9.43 -4.04
CA GLN A 143 -1.21 -9.94 -5.25
C GLN A 143 -1.82 -8.81 -6.09
N ASN A 144 -2.47 -7.84 -5.46
CA ASN A 144 -3.02 -6.67 -6.15
C ASN A 144 -1.91 -5.87 -6.86
N LYS A 145 -0.79 -5.65 -6.17
CA LYS A 145 0.40 -4.99 -6.73
C LYS A 145 0.94 -5.75 -7.95
N ASN A 146 1.15 -7.06 -7.81
CA ASN A 146 1.71 -7.89 -8.89
C ASN A 146 0.76 -7.97 -10.10
N THR A 147 -0.56 -8.04 -9.88
CA THR A 147 -1.54 -8.03 -10.97
C THR A 147 -1.43 -6.75 -11.81
N VAL A 148 -1.20 -5.61 -11.15
CA VAL A 148 -0.99 -4.34 -11.83
C VAL A 148 0.36 -4.30 -12.56
N ASP A 149 1.41 -4.88 -11.96
CA ASP A 149 2.74 -4.99 -12.57
C ASP A 149 2.70 -5.79 -13.88
N GLU A 150 2.15 -7.00 -13.82
CA GLU A 150 2.00 -7.91 -14.96
C GLU A 150 1.13 -7.30 -16.06
N SER A 151 0.06 -6.60 -15.66
CA SER A 151 -0.81 -5.90 -16.61
C SER A 151 -0.05 -4.81 -17.36
N ASN A 152 0.93 -4.14 -16.74
CA ASN A 152 1.75 -3.11 -17.41
C ASN A 152 2.85 -3.72 -18.28
N ALA A 153 3.51 -4.78 -17.82
CA ALA A 153 4.56 -5.48 -18.57
C ALA A 153 4.04 -6.07 -19.90
N ALA A 154 2.74 -6.36 -19.99
CA ALA A 154 2.11 -6.81 -21.24
C ALA A 154 1.94 -5.70 -22.30
N PHE A 155 2.14 -4.43 -21.93
CA PHE A 155 2.02 -3.27 -22.84
C PHE A 155 3.36 -2.56 -23.10
N GLU A 156 4.48 -3.06 -22.58
CA GLU A 156 5.86 -2.64 -22.88
C GLU A 156 6.49 -3.52 -23.97
#